data_AF-A0A1I8NLH4-F1
#
_entry.id   AF-A0A1I8NLH4-F1
#
_cell.length_a   1.000
_cell.length_b   1.000
_cell.length_c   1.000
_cell.angle_alpha   90.00
_cell.angle_beta   90.00
_cell.angle_gamma   90.00
#
_symmetry.space_group_name_H-M   'P 1'
#
loop_
_entity.id
_entity.type
_entity.pdbx_description
1 polymer ?
#
loop_
_entity_poly.entity_id
_entity_poly.type
_entity_poly.pdbx_seq_one_letter_code
_entity_poly.pdbx_strand_id
1 'polypeptide(L)'
;MKIFCILLICSIVALGQSLKPNDWCSGQFLTNVINSCAGTYGAIAADIVDYRYLKPSRNEHIKCFRACQMIACAEYTGNGYFAANVPETTAYAFTRKNSNRYTWNLVKRVAVYCTRTIEAKPLTNM
;
A
#
# COMPACT_ATOMS: atom_id res chain seq x y z
N MET A 1 -32.88 19.13 26.99
CA MET A 1 -32.61 19.11 25.53
C MET A 1 -31.15 19.37 25.13
N LYS A 2 -30.23 19.79 26.01
CA LYS A 2 -28.80 20.00 25.64
C LYS A 2 -27.95 18.72 25.60
N ILE A 3 -28.32 17.69 26.36
CA ILE A 3 -27.56 16.43 26.48
C ILE A 3 -27.70 15.56 25.22
N PHE A 4 -28.86 15.57 24.56
CA PHE A 4 -29.10 14.80 23.33
C PHE A 4 -28.23 15.27 22.15
N CYS A 5 -27.93 16.58 22.04
CA CYS A 5 -27.05 17.11 20.99
C CYS A 5 -25.59 16.66 21.14
N ILE A 6 -25.09 16.53 22.38
CA ILE A 6 -23.68 16.14 22.63
C ILE A 6 -23.46 14.67 22.25
N LEU A 7 -24.41 13.79 22.58
CA LEU A 7 -24.35 12.38 22.20
C LEU A 7 -24.46 12.18 20.68
N LEU A 8 -25.28 12.99 19.99
CA LEU A 8 -25.41 12.92 18.54
C LEU A 8 -24.12 13.35 17.82
N ILE A 9 -23.44 14.39 18.32
CA ILE A 9 -22.17 14.87 17.75
C ILE A 9 -21.05 13.84 17.96
N CYS A 10 -20.94 13.22 19.14
CA CYS A 10 -19.96 12.14 19.38
C CYS A 10 -20.16 10.91 18.48
N SER A 11 -21.40 10.61 18.10
CA SER A 11 -21.73 9.48 17.23
C SER A 11 -21.23 9.68 15.78
N ILE A 12 -21.14 10.93 15.31
CA ILE A 12 -20.72 11.24 13.93
C ILE A 12 -19.19 11.18 13.78
N VAL A 13 -18.44 11.50 14.85
CA VAL A 13 -16.96 11.50 14.82
C VAL A 13 -16.37 10.09 14.73
N ALA A 14 -17.08 9.07 15.21
CA ALA A 14 -16.62 7.68 15.17
C ALA A 14 -16.73 7.02 13.77
N LEU A 15 -17.54 7.57 12.86
CA LEU A 15 -17.85 6.94 11.55
C LEU A 15 -16.90 7.37 10.42
N GLY A 16 -15.90 8.20 10.68
CA GLY A 16 -15.12 8.86 9.63
C GLY A 16 -13.61 8.94 9.87
N GLN A 17 -13.01 8.01 10.62
CA GLN A 17 -11.56 8.00 10.71
C GLN A 17 -10.97 7.66 9.34
N SER A 18 -10.36 8.66 8.70
CA SER A 18 -9.54 8.44 7.51
C SER A 18 -8.44 7.45 7.88
N LEU A 19 -8.37 6.35 7.14
CA LEU A 19 -7.26 5.42 7.26
C LEU A 19 -5.94 6.17 7.03
N LYS A 20 -4.93 5.86 7.82
CA LYS A 20 -3.59 6.47 7.74
C LYS A 20 -2.66 5.58 6.94
N PRO A 21 -1.73 6.14 6.14
CA PRO A 21 -0.73 5.34 5.45
C PRO A 21 0.25 4.66 6.42
N ASN A 22 0.86 3.56 6.00
CA ASN A 22 2.00 2.94 6.69
C ASN A 22 3.28 3.75 6.43
N ASP A 23 3.39 4.92 7.05
CA ASP A 23 4.54 5.83 6.89
C ASP A 23 5.85 5.29 7.48
N TRP A 24 5.76 4.38 8.46
CA TRP A 24 6.88 3.65 9.05
C TRP A 24 7.64 2.78 8.04
N CYS A 25 7.01 2.33 6.96
CA CYS A 25 7.69 1.66 5.84
C CYS A 25 8.41 2.69 4.96
N SER A 26 9.51 3.22 5.49
CA SER A 26 10.31 4.27 4.87
C SER A 26 11.77 4.21 5.33
N GLY A 27 12.62 5.06 4.72
CA GLY A 27 14.00 5.25 5.14
C GLY A 27 14.80 3.95 5.25
N GLN A 28 15.54 3.80 6.36
CA GLN A 28 16.40 2.65 6.62
C GLN A 28 15.62 1.33 6.69
N PHE A 29 14.40 1.35 7.24
CA PHE A 29 13.58 0.15 7.33
C PHE A 29 13.26 -0.38 5.93
N LEU A 30 12.75 0.50 5.04
CA LEU A 30 12.45 0.12 3.66
C LEU A 30 13.70 -0.34 2.91
N THR A 31 14.84 0.32 3.11
CA THR A 31 16.12 -0.11 2.52
C THR A 31 16.51 -1.54 2.96
N ASN A 32 16.36 -1.85 4.26
CA ASN A 32 16.65 -3.18 4.78
C ASN A 32 15.69 -4.24 4.21
N VAL A 33 14.41 -3.92 4.09
CA VAL A 33 13.39 -4.80 3.49
C VAL A 33 13.71 -5.04 2.01
N ILE A 34 14.07 -4.01 1.23
CA ILE A 34 14.49 -4.15 -0.16
C ILE A 34 15.66 -5.12 -0.28
N ASN A 35 16.71 -4.93 0.52
CA ASN A 35 17.91 -5.77 0.47
C ASN A 35 17.60 -7.23 0.86
N SER A 36 16.82 -7.42 1.93
CA SER A 36 16.43 -8.75 2.41
C SER A 36 15.56 -9.50 1.38
N CYS A 37 14.53 -8.84 0.84
CA CYS A 37 13.66 -9.43 -0.17
C CYS A 37 14.41 -9.70 -1.48
N ALA A 38 15.33 -8.82 -1.88
CA ALA A 38 16.16 -9.03 -3.07
C ALA A 38 17.05 -10.28 -2.91
N GLY A 39 17.70 -10.43 -1.75
CA GLY A 39 18.51 -11.61 -1.44
C GLY A 39 17.68 -12.91 -1.39
N THR A 40 16.46 -12.85 -0.87
CA THR A 40 15.57 -14.02 -0.75
C THR A 40 15.05 -14.51 -2.10
N TYR A 41 14.65 -13.58 -2.98
CA TYR A 41 13.96 -13.92 -4.24
C TYR A 41 14.82 -13.74 -5.49
N GLY A 42 16.12 -13.44 -5.32
CA GLY A 42 17.09 -13.33 -6.40
C GLY A 42 16.93 -12.09 -7.29
N ALA A 43 16.41 -10.99 -6.73
CA ALA A 43 16.29 -9.74 -7.50
C ALA A 43 17.67 -9.11 -7.73
N ILE A 44 17.97 -8.75 -8.98
CA ILE A 44 19.23 -8.10 -9.34
C ILE A 44 19.10 -6.56 -9.32
N ALA A 45 20.23 -5.86 -9.43
CA ALA A 45 20.25 -4.39 -9.44
C ALA A 45 19.29 -3.77 -10.47
N ALA A 46 19.17 -4.39 -11.65
CA ALA A 46 18.22 -3.96 -12.69
C ALA A 46 16.75 -4.08 -12.24
N ASP A 47 16.40 -5.11 -11.47
CA ASP A 47 15.03 -5.30 -10.96
C ASP A 47 14.70 -4.28 -9.87
N ILE A 48 15.68 -3.91 -9.04
CA ILE A 48 15.53 -2.84 -8.04
C ILE A 48 15.33 -1.49 -8.73
N VAL A 49 16.06 -1.22 -9.83
CA VAL A 49 15.86 -0.03 -10.66
C VAL A 49 14.45 -0.04 -11.25
N ASP A 50 14.03 -1.15 -11.86
CA ASP A 50 12.69 -1.27 -12.44
C ASP A 50 11.59 -1.07 -11.40
N TYR A 51 11.77 -1.60 -10.18
CA TYR A 51 10.89 -1.33 -9.05
C TYR A 51 10.85 0.14 -8.66
N ARG A 52 12.01 0.79 -8.53
CA ARG A 52 12.10 2.23 -8.19
C ARG A 52 11.43 3.13 -9.22
N TYR A 53 11.43 2.73 -10.49
CA TYR A 53 10.79 3.45 -11.60
C TYR A 53 9.39 2.92 -11.95
N LEU A 54 8.81 2.07 -11.09
CA LEU A 54 7.45 1.55 -11.22
C LEU A 54 7.18 0.82 -12.55
N LYS A 55 8.20 0.22 -13.16
CA LYS A 55 8.01 -0.55 -14.38
C LYS A 55 7.20 -1.81 -14.09
N PRO A 56 6.46 -2.36 -15.07
CA PRO A 56 5.79 -3.65 -14.91
C PRO A 56 6.75 -4.77 -14.49
N SER A 57 6.28 -5.67 -13.63
CA SER A 57 7.03 -6.86 -13.23
C SER A 57 7.16 -7.85 -14.39
N ARG A 58 8.36 -7.97 -14.95
CA ARG A 58 8.64 -8.74 -16.18
C ARG A 58 8.78 -10.26 -16.01
N ASN A 59 9.07 -10.74 -14.81
CA ASN A 59 9.28 -12.17 -14.53
C ASN A 59 8.75 -12.53 -13.13
N GLU A 60 8.78 -13.82 -12.78
CA GLU A 60 8.30 -14.31 -11.49
C GLU A 60 9.13 -13.78 -10.32
N HIS A 61 10.46 -13.78 -10.43
CA HIS A 61 11.38 -13.28 -9.41
C HIS A 61 11.05 -11.85 -8.95
N ILE A 62 10.86 -10.91 -9.90
CA ILE A 62 10.53 -9.53 -9.56
C ILE A 62 9.10 -9.40 -8.97
N LYS A 63 8.16 -10.29 -9.34
CA LYS A 63 6.83 -10.34 -8.69
C LYS A 63 6.97 -10.76 -7.23
N CYS A 64 7.70 -11.84 -6.95
CA CYS A 64 7.93 -12.33 -5.59
C CYS A 64 8.71 -11.31 -4.74
N PHE A 65 9.74 -10.68 -5.30
CA PHE A 65 10.47 -9.58 -4.66
C PHE A 65 9.56 -8.41 -4.26
N ARG A 66 8.64 -7.99 -5.13
CA ARG A 66 7.69 -6.90 -4.81
C ARG A 66 6.66 -7.33 -3.78
N ALA A 67 6.12 -8.55 -3.91
CA ALA A 67 5.19 -9.10 -2.93
C ALA A 67 5.82 -9.19 -1.52
N CYS A 68 7.07 -9.63 -1.42
CA CYS A 68 7.82 -9.67 -0.17
C CYS A 68 7.89 -8.30 0.52
N GLN A 69 8.20 -7.24 -0.23
CA GLN A 69 8.26 -5.89 0.32
C GLN A 69 6.89 -5.40 0.79
N MET A 70 5.85 -5.63 -0.01
CA MET A 70 4.48 -5.26 0.34
C MET A 70 4.01 -5.97 1.61
N ILE A 71 4.32 -7.26 1.76
CA ILE A 71 4.03 -8.03 2.98
C ILE A 71 4.80 -7.45 4.18
N ALA A 72 6.10 -7.21 4.04
CA ALA A 72 6.93 -6.65 5.10
C ALA A 72 6.49 -5.23 5.51
N CYS A 73 5.85 -4.49 4.61
CA CYS A 73 5.29 -3.17 4.86
C CYS A 73 3.80 -3.19 5.26
N ALA A 74 3.28 -4.36 5.62
CA ALA A 74 1.89 -4.59 6.04
C ALA A 74 0.86 -4.05 5.04
N GLU A 75 1.16 -4.12 3.74
CA GLU A 75 0.16 -3.91 2.68
C GLU A 75 -0.76 -5.13 2.54
N TYR A 76 -0.36 -6.29 3.06
CA TYR A 76 -1.21 -7.47 3.17
C TYR A 76 -1.45 -7.81 4.64
N THR A 77 -2.65 -8.29 4.93
CA THR A 77 -2.97 -8.95 6.19
C THR A 77 -2.41 -10.37 6.20
N GLY A 78 -2.25 -10.97 7.39
CA GLY A 78 -1.68 -12.32 7.53
C GLY A 78 -2.48 -13.46 6.87
N ASN A 79 -3.71 -13.18 6.43
CA ASN A 79 -4.57 -14.10 5.67
C ASN A 79 -4.56 -13.83 4.15
N GLY A 80 -3.64 -13.01 3.65
CA GLY A 80 -3.42 -12.80 2.20
C GLY A 80 -4.34 -11.77 1.54
N TYR A 81 -5.12 -11.01 2.31
CA TYR A 81 -5.94 -9.90 1.80
C TYR A 81 -5.16 -8.58 1.86
N PHE A 82 -5.61 -7.57 1.12
CA PHE A 82 -5.05 -6.23 1.25
C PHE A 82 -5.40 -5.64 2.63
N ALA A 83 -4.43 -4.97 3.26
CA ALA A 83 -4.72 -4.16 4.43
C ALA A 83 -5.67 -3.02 4.05
N ALA A 84 -6.58 -2.64 4.95
CA ALA A 84 -7.62 -1.65 4.65
C ALA A 84 -7.03 -0.31 4.16
N ASN A 85 -5.86 0.07 4.67
CA ASN A 85 -5.16 1.32 4.37
C ASN A 85 -4.14 1.20 3.21
N VAL A 86 -4.18 0.12 2.43
CA VAL A 86 -3.33 -0.04 1.23
C VAL A 86 -3.45 1.15 0.30
N PRO A 87 -4.65 1.66 -0.07
CA PRO A 87 -4.73 2.79 -0.98
C PRO A 87 -4.03 4.06 -0.48
N GLU A 88 -4.12 4.35 0.82
CA GLU A 88 -3.39 5.44 1.45
C GLU A 88 -1.89 5.19 1.48
N THR A 89 -1.47 3.98 1.79
CA THR A 89 -0.05 3.59 1.80
C THR A 89 0.57 3.67 0.41
N THR A 90 -0.14 3.19 -0.62
CA THR A 90 0.25 3.29 -2.03
C THR A 90 0.34 4.75 -2.48
N ALA A 91 -0.66 5.57 -2.16
CA ALA A 91 -0.64 7.00 -2.45
C ALA A 91 0.55 7.68 -1.79
N TYR A 92 0.75 7.42 -0.50
CA TYR A 92 1.90 7.91 0.23
C TYR A 92 3.20 7.48 -0.44
N ALA A 93 3.37 6.20 -0.74
CA ALA A 93 4.57 5.64 -1.33
C ALA A 93 4.98 6.33 -2.63
N PHE A 94 4.02 6.62 -3.51
CA PHE A 94 4.29 7.18 -4.84
C PHE A 94 4.30 8.70 -4.89
N THR A 95 3.71 9.38 -3.90
CA THR A 95 3.70 10.85 -3.88
C THR A 95 4.70 11.48 -2.92
N ARG A 96 5.55 10.70 -2.21
CA ARG A 96 6.51 11.25 -1.23
C ARG A 96 7.41 12.36 -1.79
N LYS A 97 7.78 12.26 -3.07
CA LYS A 97 8.65 13.26 -3.74
C LYS A 97 7.90 14.44 -4.36
N ASN A 98 6.58 14.35 -4.51
CA ASN A 98 5.74 15.40 -5.09
C ASN A 98 4.32 15.27 -4.52
N SER A 99 4.18 15.64 -3.24
CA SER A 99 2.97 15.40 -2.44
C SER A 99 1.91 16.47 -2.67
N ASN A 100 1.68 16.88 -3.91
CA ASN A 100 0.55 17.75 -4.19
C ASN A 100 -0.76 16.96 -4.01
N ARG A 101 -1.79 17.65 -3.52
CA ARG A 101 -3.09 17.05 -3.18
C ARG A 101 -3.75 16.34 -4.37
N TYR A 102 -3.52 16.83 -5.59
CA TYR A 102 -4.08 16.25 -6.80
C TYR A 102 -3.49 14.88 -7.09
N THR A 103 -2.16 14.75 -7.12
CA THR A 103 -1.46 13.48 -7.36
C THR A 103 -1.78 12.46 -6.27
N TRP A 104 -1.82 12.88 -4.99
CA TRP A 104 -2.24 12.00 -3.89
C TRP A 104 -3.63 11.39 -4.15
N ASN A 105 -4.62 12.24 -4.43
CA ASN A 105 -6.00 11.80 -4.63
C ASN A 105 -6.14 10.91 -5.88
N LEU A 106 -5.39 11.22 -6.94
CA LEU A 106 -5.38 10.41 -8.15
C LEU A 106 -4.83 9.00 -7.87
N VAL A 107 -3.65 8.90 -7.27
CA VAL A 107 -3.02 7.61 -6.96
C VAL A 107 -3.89 6.80 -5.99
N LYS A 108 -4.44 7.45 -4.94
CA LYS A 108 -5.35 6.78 -3.99
C LYS A 108 -6.57 6.18 -4.70
N ARG A 109 -7.22 6.92 -5.61
CA ARG A 109 -8.38 6.40 -6.37
C ARG A 109 -8.01 5.22 -7.26
N VAL A 110 -6.88 5.30 -7.95
CA VAL A 110 -6.38 4.19 -8.77
C VAL A 110 -6.10 2.96 -7.91
N ALA A 111 -5.46 3.14 -6.75
CA ALA A 111 -5.21 2.04 -5.82
C ALA A 111 -6.52 1.39 -5.33
N VAL A 112 -7.54 2.18 -4.93
CA VAL A 112 -8.87 1.66 -4.57
C VAL A 112 -9.49 0.84 -5.70
N TYR A 113 -9.40 1.33 -6.94
CA TYR A 113 -9.94 0.62 -8.10
C TYR A 113 -9.22 -0.72 -8.32
N CYS A 114 -7.88 -0.71 -8.26
CA CYS A 114 -7.07 -1.91 -8.48
C CYS A 114 -7.31 -2.97 -7.40
N THR A 115 -7.29 -2.61 -6.10
CA THR A 115 -7.50 -3.58 -5.01
C THR A 115 -8.86 -4.24 -5.12
N ARG A 116 -9.93 -3.47 -5.34
CA ARG A 116 -11.29 -4.00 -5.53
C ARG A 116 -11.39 -4.93 -6.74
N THR A 117 -10.73 -4.58 -7.84
CA THR A 117 -10.77 -5.39 -9.07
C THR A 117 -10.03 -6.72 -8.88
N ILE A 118 -8.94 -6.72 -8.12
CA ILE A 118 -8.18 -7.94 -7.80
C ILE A 118 -8.97 -8.81 -6.83
N GLU A 119 -9.52 -8.25 -5.76
CA GLU A 119 -10.33 -9.01 -4.78
C GLU A 119 -11.61 -9.59 -5.38
N ALA A 120 -12.18 -8.94 -6.40
CA ALA A 120 -13.33 -9.46 -7.14
C ALA A 120 -12.99 -10.64 -8.05
N LYS A 121 -11.71 -10.90 -8.35
CA LYS A 121 -11.27 -12.06 -9.14
C LYS A 121 -10.72 -13.13 -8.18
N PRO A 122 -11.27 -14.36 -8.16
CA PRO A 122 -10.65 -15.43 -7.40
C PRO A 122 -9.21 -15.67 -7.91
N LEU A 123 -8.26 -15.75 -6.97
CA LEU A 123 -6.82 -15.96 -7.21
C LEU A 123 -6.49 -17.38 -7.75
N THR A 124 -7.40 -18.04 -8.45
CA THR A 124 -7.25 -19.44 -8.87
C THR A 124 -6.34 -19.65 -10.09
N ASN A 125 -5.70 -18.60 -10.62
CA ASN A 125 -4.92 -18.67 -11.87
C ASN A 125 -3.56 -17.94 -11.80
N MET A 126 -2.92 -17.82 -10.64
CA MET A 126 -1.53 -17.34 -10.54
C MET A 126 -0.59 -18.47 -10.14
#